data_AF-A0A2V5U6B2-F1
#
_entry.id   AF-A0A2V5U6B2-F1
#
_cell.length_a   1.000
_cell.length_b   1.000
_cell.length_c   1.000
_cell.angle_alpha   90.00
_cell.angle_beta   90.00
_cell.angle_gamma   90.00
#
_symmetry.space_group_name_H-M   'P 1'
#
loop_
_entity.id
_entity.type
_entity.pdbx_description
1 polymer ?
#
loop_
_entity_poly.entity_id
_entity_poly.type
_entity_poly.pdbx_seq_one_letter_code
_entity_poly.pdbx_strand_id
1 'polypeptide(L)'
;MFNIYSALDRGNEEINDGVNLRLPSGRAKSFGNLDYDVNLMLADKAWDADGQLFFDIFQTDGFLGDRITVNLAYRPFFEVEARKYRFRILNGAVARFFKLALSDGSPMIQIANDGNLLPSPVTLTQLDEQGIAERYDIVIDFSRYTPGPNTKVWLVNLAEHEDGKLPHKDLSISEALSGNSSDPGVGKILEFRIVRNPAQPDMSQVPAVLIPNPDLSNVPVARERTFEFGDGADQTSRDPVTSARGPWGIKTDNGSMLAADFGRVSAGPSFGKREIWTLKNGGGGWDHPIHIHFEECQTLARNGSASQVPAWERGRKDVWRLRPDGEVKITLQFRDFAGMFMEHCHNTTHEDNAMLLRWEIDDKGAPFVRPLPTPIPTPQGVRFQAPDEILPTAFKPPAV
;
A
#
# COMPACT_ATOMS: atom_id res chain seq x y z
N MET A 1 5.90 -3.84 3.98
CA MET A 1 7.38 -3.94 3.90
C MET A 1 7.90 -2.70 3.19
N PHE A 2 9.02 -2.11 3.64
CA PHE A 2 9.55 -0.83 3.10
C PHE A 2 10.42 -1.01 1.84
N ASN A 3 11.19 -2.10 1.79
CA ASN A 3 12.17 -2.35 0.75
C ASN A 3 11.77 -3.60 -0.04
N ILE A 4 11.62 -3.43 -1.36
CA ILE A 4 11.38 -4.51 -2.30
C ILE A 4 12.68 -4.74 -3.07
N TYR A 5 13.27 -5.91 -2.89
CA TYR A 5 14.48 -6.29 -3.61
C TYR A 5 14.13 -7.19 -4.79
N SER A 6 14.81 -6.96 -5.91
CA SER A 6 14.67 -7.76 -7.11
C SER A 6 15.90 -8.64 -7.29
N ALA A 7 15.72 -9.88 -7.73
CA ALA A 7 16.85 -10.73 -8.14
C ALA A 7 17.59 -10.19 -9.39
N LEU A 8 16.93 -9.33 -10.18
CA LEU A 8 17.47 -8.71 -11.38
C LEU A 8 18.17 -7.38 -11.12
N ASP A 9 17.83 -6.65 -10.06
CA ASP A 9 18.53 -5.40 -9.70
C ASP A 9 19.56 -5.72 -8.61
N ARG A 10 20.85 -5.69 -8.95
CA ARG A 10 21.94 -6.12 -8.05
C ARG A 10 22.24 -5.13 -6.92
N GLY A 11 21.58 -3.96 -6.90
CA GLY A 11 21.89 -2.88 -5.95
C GLY A 11 23.30 -2.32 -6.12
N ASN A 12 23.81 -2.37 -7.35
CA ASN A 12 25.07 -1.76 -7.76
C ASN A 12 24.99 -1.41 -9.25
N GLU A 13 25.09 -0.14 -9.58
CA GLU A 13 24.89 0.37 -10.95
C GLU A 13 26.08 0.17 -11.89
N GLU A 14 27.25 -0.29 -11.42
CA GLU A 14 28.43 -0.55 -12.28
C GLU A 14 28.47 -1.98 -12.83
N ILE A 15 27.77 -2.92 -12.19
CA ILE A 15 27.74 -4.30 -12.64
C ILE A 15 26.94 -4.38 -13.94
N ASN A 16 27.63 -4.59 -15.06
CA ASN A 16 27.02 -4.77 -16.37
C ASN A 16 27.20 -6.21 -16.84
N ASP A 17 26.48 -7.15 -16.21
CA ASP A 17 26.52 -8.59 -16.47
C ASP A 17 25.44 -9.06 -17.47
N GLY A 18 24.67 -8.12 -18.04
CA GLY A 18 23.55 -8.41 -18.93
C GLY A 18 22.25 -8.81 -18.21
N VAL A 19 22.27 -8.95 -16.88
CA VAL A 19 21.10 -9.28 -16.05
C VAL A 19 20.71 -8.08 -15.17
N ASN A 20 21.71 -7.38 -14.66
CA ASN A 20 21.53 -6.26 -13.74
C ASN A 20 20.76 -5.10 -14.39
N LEU A 21 19.63 -4.72 -13.77
CA LEU A 21 18.84 -3.57 -14.21
C LEU A 21 19.58 -2.24 -14.04
N ARG A 22 20.56 -2.18 -13.14
CA ARG A 22 21.34 -0.98 -12.81
C ARG A 22 20.44 0.20 -12.43
N LEU A 23 19.41 -0.04 -11.61
CA LEU A 23 18.60 1.05 -11.07
C LEU A 23 19.48 1.96 -10.17
N PRO A 24 19.08 3.23 -9.93
CA PRO A 24 19.85 4.12 -9.06
C PRO A 24 20.06 3.49 -7.69
N SER A 25 21.33 3.22 -7.37
CA SER A 25 21.73 2.50 -6.15
C SER A 25 23.16 2.87 -5.73
N GLY A 26 23.99 3.34 -6.66
CA GLY A 26 25.38 3.72 -6.40
C GLY A 26 26.35 2.56 -6.53
N ARG A 27 27.62 2.80 -6.17
CA ARG A 27 28.72 1.83 -6.26
C ARG A 27 29.70 1.71 -5.07
N ALA A 28 29.52 2.50 -4.00
CA ALA A 28 30.43 2.53 -2.86
C ALA A 28 30.56 1.18 -2.11
N LYS A 29 29.53 0.34 -2.13
CA LYS A 29 29.53 -0.97 -1.46
C LYS A 29 29.38 -2.12 -2.44
N SER A 30 29.96 -3.27 -2.09
CA SER A 30 29.86 -4.51 -2.87
C SER A 30 28.50 -5.21 -2.76
N PHE A 31 27.68 -4.84 -1.78
CA PHE A 31 26.31 -5.29 -1.62
C PHE A 31 25.45 -4.20 -0.97
N GLY A 32 24.16 -4.19 -1.31
CA GLY A 32 23.16 -3.32 -0.68
C GLY A 32 23.53 -1.84 -0.74
N ASN A 33 24.00 -1.36 -1.89
CA ASN A 33 24.30 0.05 -2.00
C ASN A 33 23.00 0.89 -2.06
N LEU A 34 22.94 1.91 -1.22
CA LEU A 34 21.79 2.79 -1.01
C LEU A 34 22.16 4.27 -1.15
N ASP A 35 23.34 4.59 -1.71
CA ASP A 35 23.80 5.98 -1.87
C ASP A 35 22.78 6.83 -2.65
N TYR A 36 22.08 6.19 -3.60
CA TYR A 36 21.07 6.80 -4.46
C TYR A 36 19.73 6.05 -4.42
N ASP A 37 19.52 5.18 -3.44
CA ASP A 37 18.27 4.45 -3.18
C ASP A 37 17.77 4.79 -1.76
N VAL A 38 16.78 5.66 -1.67
CA VAL A 38 16.41 6.38 -0.45
C VAL A 38 14.97 6.08 -0.05
N ASN A 39 14.77 5.69 1.20
CA ASN A 39 13.45 5.47 1.78
C ASN A 39 12.81 6.78 2.25
N LEU A 40 11.56 7.01 1.89
CA LEU A 40 10.73 8.13 2.32
C LEU A 40 9.44 7.61 2.97
N MET A 41 9.35 7.67 4.30
CA MET A 41 8.12 7.44 5.03
C MET A 41 7.33 8.73 5.15
N LEU A 42 6.20 8.83 4.45
CA LEU A 42 5.27 9.92 4.63
C LEU A 42 4.31 9.58 5.76
N ALA A 43 4.11 10.50 6.68
CA ALA A 43 3.11 10.35 7.72
C ALA A 43 2.63 11.72 8.18
N ASP A 44 1.34 11.85 8.46
CA ASP A 44 0.83 12.95 9.26
C ASP A 44 0.87 12.60 10.75
N LYS A 45 1.10 13.61 11.57
CA LYS A 45 1.13 13.53 13.03
C LYS A 45 0.44 14.76 13.61
N ALA A 46 -0.09 14.62 14.81
CA ALA A 46 -0.63 15.70 15.61
C ALA A 46 0.09 15.73 16.95
N TRP A 47 0.19 16.91 17.54
CA TRP A 47 0.74 17.12 18.87
C TRP A 47 -0.19 17.97 19.72
N ASP A 48 -0.25 17.69 21.01
CA ASP A 48 -0.92 18.56 21.97
C ASP A 48 -0.09 19.82 22.30
N ALA A 49 -0.62 20.68 23.17
CA ALA A 49 0.04 21.92 23.56
C ALA A 49 1.37 21.72 24.31
N ASP A 50 1.58 20.55 24.92
CA ASP A 50 2.80 20.18 25.64
C ASP A 50 3.82 19.47 24.73
N GLY A 51 3.48 19.31 23.44
CA GLY A 51 4.34 18.65 22.45
C GLY A 51 4.36 17.12 22.58
N GLN A 52 3.35 16.52 23.22
CA GLN A 52 3.14 15.06 23.18
C GLN A 52 2.38 14.67 21.92
N LEU A 53 2.67 13.49 21.38
CA LEU A 53 1.90 12.95 20.26
C LEU A 53 0.44 12.80 20.66
N PHE A 54 -0.45 13.32 19.83
CA PHE A 54 -1.88 13.29 20.04
C PHE A 54 -2.56 12.38 19.02
N PHE A 55 -3.56 11.64 19.48
CA PHE A 55 -4.43 10.79 18.68
C PHE A 55 -5.82 10.75 19.33
N ASP A 56 -6.86 11.11 18.58
CA ASP A 56 -8.23 11.01 19.06
C ASP A 56 -8.80 9.61 18.80
N ILE A 57 -8.84 8.80 19.86
CA ILE A 57 -9.35 7.42 19.81
C ILE A 57 -10.85 7.34 19.48
N PHE A 58 -11.59 8.45 19.58
CA PHE A 58 -13.02 8.49 19.26
C PHE A 58 -13.29 8.89 17.81
N GLN A 59 -12.25 9.28 17.06
CA GLN A 59 -12.37 9.58 15.63
C GLN A 59 -12.30 8.30 14.79
N THR A 60 -13.41 7.55 14.80
CA THR A 60 -13.50 6.25 14.10
C THR A 60 -13.59 6.37 12.59
N ASP A 61 -13.90 7.56 12.06
CA ASP A 61 -14.06 7.85 10.62
C ASP A 61 -12.72 8.06 9.88
N GLY A 62 -11.58 8.05 10.60
CA GLY A 62 -10.26 8.36 10.07
C GLY A 62 -9.65 9.55 10.79
N PHE A 63 -8.57 9.35 11.54
CA PHE A 63 -7.86 10.44 12.23
C PHE A 63 -6.78 11.06 11.34
N LEU A 64 -6.84 12.38 11.16
CA LEU A 64 -5.86 13.16 10.41
C LEU A 64 -4.97 13.97 11.35
N GLY A 65 -3.68 13.93 11.08
CA GLY A 65 -2.69 14.85 11.65
C GLY A 65 -2.56 16.14 10.84
N ASP A 66 -2.11 17.20 11.51
CA ASP A 66 -1.91 18.53 10.92
C ASP A 66 -0.46 18.78 10.47
N ARG A 67 0.47 17.88 10.81
CA ARG A 67 1.89 18.00 10.48
C ARG A 67 2.36 16.85 9.64
N ILE A 68 2.68 17.14 8.38
CA ILE A 68 3.30 16.17 7.49
C ILE A 68 4.77 16.01 7.84
N THR A 69 5.17 14.76 8.02
CA THR A 69 6.53 14.34 8.28
C THR A 69 7.04 13.45 7.15
N VAL A 70 8.34 13.54 6.90
CA VAL A 70 9.07 12.63 6.03
C VAL A 70 10.17 12.01 6.87
N ASN A 71 10.14 10.68 7.02
CA ASN A 71 10.99 9.95 7.98
C ASN A 71 10.92 10.57 9.39
N LEU A 72 9.71 10.90 9.84
CA LEU A 72 9.41 11.53 11.14
C LEU A 72 9.98 12.96 11.34
N ALA A 73 10.66 13.53 10.35
CA ALA A 73 11.07 14.93 10.38
C ALA A 73 10.01 15.83 9.74
N TYR A 74 9.74 16.98 10.35
CA TYR A 74 8.80 17.97 9.79
C TYR A 74 9.45 18.75 8.66
N ARG A 75 8.89 18.63 7.44
CA ARG A 75 9.33 19.32 6.21
C ARG A 75 10.85 19.42 6.04
N PRO A 76 11.58 18.27 6.03
CA PRO A 76 13.03 18.27 5.98
C PRO A 76 13.55 18.71 4.61
N PHE A 77 14.87 18.82 4.50
CA PHE A 77 15.57 18.90 3.23
C PHE A 77 16.45 17.67 3.02
N PHE A 78 16.75 17.38 1.76
CA PHE A 78 17.66 16.32 1.32
C PHE A 78 18.59 16.87 0.25
N GLU A 79 19.90 16.82 0.50
CA GLU A 79 20.89 17.26 -0.48
C GLU A 79 21.14 16.16 -1.50
N VAL A 80 21.03 16.51 -2.77
CA VAL A 80 21.21 15.61 -3.90
C VAL A 80 22.30 16.13 -4.85
N GLU A 81 22.91 15.19 -5.53
CA GLU A 81 23.75 15.45 -6.70
C GLU A 81 22.88 15.54 -7.95
N ALA A 82 23.31 16.29 -8.98
CA ALA A 82 22.61 16.36 -10.27
C ALA A 82 22.74 15.04 -11.07
N ARG A 83 21.99 14.03 -10.63
CA ARG A 83 21.91 12.67 -11.20
C ARG A 83 20.60 11.99 -10.85
N LYS A 84 20.39 10.75 -11.27
CA LYS A 84 19.21 9.96 -10.91
C LYS A 84 19.29 9.43 -9.47
N TYR A 85 18.17 9.52 -8.76
CA TYR A 85 17.93 8.92 -7.44
C TYR A 85 16.65 8.09 -7.50
N ARG A 86 16.64 6.97 -6.79
CA ARG A 86 15.48 6.12 -6.52
C ARG A 86 14.94 6.48 -5.14
N PHE A 87 13.63 6.73 -5.05
CA PHE A 87 12.94 7.02 -3.81
C PHE A 87 11.81 6.03 -3.58
N ARG A 88 11.88 5.32 -2.45
CA ARG A 88 10.87 4.35 -2.02
C ARG A 88 9.94 4.99 -1.02
N ILE A 89 8.77 5.38 -1.50
CA ILE A 89 7.80 6.17 -0.74
C ILE A 89 6.79 5.22 -0.11
N LEU A 90 6.69 5.20 1.22
CA LEU A 90 5.60 4.56 1.96
C LEU A 90 4.65 5.63 2.49
N ASN A 91 3.35 5.43 2.31
CA ASN A 91 2.35 6.11 3.13
C ASN A 91 2.17 5.38 4.47
N GLY A 92 2.76 5.93 5.54
CA GLY A 92 2.63 5.49 6.93
C GLY A 92 1.75 6.40 7.78
N ALA A 93 0.79 7.10 7.15
CA ALA A 93 -0.25 7.84 7.85
C ALA A 93 -1.27 6.91 8.52
N VAL A 94 -2.13 7.49 9.35
CA VAL A 94 -3.26 6.77 9.98
C VAL A 94 -4.42 6.62 9.00
N ALA A 95 -4.85 7.73 8.40
CA ALA A 95 -6.00 7.81 7.48
C ALA A 95 -5.77 8.73 6.28
N ARG A 96 -4.63 9.43 6.21
CA ARG A 96 -4.36 10.41 5.15
C ARG A 96 -3.89 9.76 3.86
N PHE A 97 -4.45 10.22 2.74
CA PHE A 97 -3.93 9.95 1.41
C PHE A 97 -2.98 11.06 0.96
N PHE A 98 -2.00 10.72 0.13
CA PHE A 98 -1.07 11.69 -0.45
C PHE A 98 -1.14 11.67 -1.96
N LYS A 99 -1.15 12.84 -2.61
CA LYS A 99 -0.93 12.94 -4.05
C LYS A 99 0.30 13.77 -4.31
N LEU A 100 1.33 13.17 -4.90
CA LEU A 100 2.66 13.76 -4.90
C LEU A 100 3.06 14.31 -6.27
N ALA A 101 3.68 15.48 -6.27
CA ALA A 101 4.27 16.09 -7.47
C ALA A 101 5.54 16.86 -7.14
N LEU A 102 6.38 17.10 -8.15
CA LEU A 102 7.47 18.06 -8.03
C LEU A 102 6.96 19.48 -8.24
N SER A 103 7.46 20.45 -7.46
CA SER A 103 6.96 21.84 -7.44
C SER A 103 7.08 22.59 -8.76
N ASP A 104 7.93 22.11 -9.67
CA ASP A 104 8.14 22.66 -11.02
C ASP A 104 7.37 21.86 -12.10
N GLY A 105 6.60 20.84 -11.72
CA GLY A 105 5.89 19.96 -12.64
C GLY A 105 6.78 18.94 -13.36
N SER A 106 8.04 18.80 -12.94
CA SER A 106 8.98 17.84 -13.52
C SER A 106 8.47 16.40 -13.41
N PRO A 107 8.66 15.56 -14.45
CA PRO A 107 8.27 14.16 -14.40
C PRO A 107 9.13 13.34 -13.42
N MET A 108 8.45 12.40 -12.77
CA MET A 108 8.98 11.29 -11.98
C MET A 108 8.72 9.98 -12.75
N ILE A 109 9.54 8.96 -12.55
CA ILE A 109 9.38 7.67 -13.22
C ILE A 109 9.07 6.60 -12.18
N GLN A 110 7.82 6.15 -12.10
CA GLN A 110 7.44 5.05 -11.21
C GLN A 110 7.92 3.72 -11.80
N ILE A 111 8.68 2.97 -11.01
CA ILE A 111 9.29 1.70 -11.39
C ILE A 111 8.74 0.51 -10.61
N ALA A 112 8.14 0.76 -9.45
CA ALA A 112 7.48 -0.25 -8.62
C ALA A 112 6.24 0.34 -7.93
N ASN A 113 5.38 -0.55 -7.48
CA ASN A 113 4.34 -0.27 -6.50
C ASN A 113 4.53 -1.21 -5.29
N ASP A 114 3.46 -1.65 -4.64
CA ASP A 114 3.49 -2.38 -3.38
C ASP A 114 4.29 -3.68 -3.42
N GLY A 115 4.11 -4.49 -4.47
CA GLY A 115 4.68 -5.83 -4.52
C GLY A 115 6.08 -5.84 -5.11
N ASN A 116 6.16 -5.65 -6.44
CA ASN A 116 7.42 -5.73 -7.17
C ASN A 116 7.60 -4.60 -8.19
N LEU A 117 8.74 -4.59 -8.87
CA LEU A 117 8.93 -3.75 -10.06
C LEU A 117 7.77 -4.00 -11.04
N LEU A 118 7.30 -2.91 -11.65
CA LEU A 118 6.31 -2.95 -12.72
C LEU A 118 6.88 -3.73 -13.92
N PRO A 119 6.05 -4.20 -14.86
CA PRO A 119 6.54 -4.74 -16.14
C PRO A 119 7.32 -3.70 -16.98
N SER A 120 6.90 -2.44 -16.90
CA SER A 120 7.53 -1.30 -17.56
C SER A 120 7.43 -0.06 -16.67
N PRO A 121 8.41 0.85 -16.72
CA PRO A 121 8.36 2.11 -15.97
C PRO A 121 7.21 2.99 -16.48
N VAL A 122 6.65 3.80 -15.58
CA VAL A 122 5.56 4.74 -15.89
C VAL A 122 6.00 6.15 -15.55
N THR A 123 6.11 7.01 -16.56
CA THR A 123 6.49 8.41 -16.37
C THR A 123 5.25 9.26 -16.06
N LEU A 124 5.29 9.98 -14.94
CA LEU A 124 4.18 10.75 -14.40
C LEU A 124 4.67 12.13 -13.94
N THR A 125 3.90 13.19 -14.18
CA THR A 125 4.15 14.51 -13.58
C THR A 125 3.56 14.65 -12.18
N GLN A 126 2.58 13.79 -11.85
CA GLN A 126 1.96 13.65 -10.54
C GLN A 126 1.70 12.17 -10.31
N LEU A 127 2.02 11.65 -9.13
CA LEU A 127 1.64 10.29 -8.77
C LEU A 127 0.13 10.20 -8.55
N ASP A 128 -0.40 8.97 -8.59
CA ASP A 128 -1.76 8.74 -8.12
C ASP A 128 -1.86 9.06 -6.62
N GLU A 129 -3.07 9.22 -6.14
CA GLU A 129 -3.33 9.37 -4.71
C GLU A 129 -2.98 8.06 -3.98
N GLN A 130 -1.89 8.09 -3.23
CA GLN A 130 -1.33 6.98 -2.48
C GLN A 130 -2.10 6.76 -1.18
N GLY A 131 -2.76 5.61 -1.09
CA GLY A 131 -3.44 5.12 0.11
C GLY A 131 -2.48 4.65 1.20
N ILE A 132 -3.02 4.47 2.39
CA ILE A 132 -2.26 4.02 3.55
C ILE A 132 -1.68 2.62 3.27
N ALA A 133 -0.41 2.44 3.62
CA ALA A 133 0.41 1.27 3.33
C ALA A 133 0.72 0.98 1.86
N GLU A 134 0.25 1.78 0.90
CA GLU A 134 0.76 1.70 -0.47
C GLU A 134 2.22 2.15 -0.51
N ARG A 135 3.00 1.54 -1.42
CA ARG A 135 4.39 1.92 -1.68
C ARG A 135 4.54 2.33 -3.12
N TYR A 136 5.11 3.50 -3.38
CA TYR A 136 5.52 3.92 -4.72
C TYR A 136 7.03 4.05 -4.77
N ASP A 137 7.65 3.34 -5.71
CA ASP A 137 9.07 3.39 -5.97
C ASP A 137 9.30 4.20 -7.24
N ILE A 138 9.92 5.38 -7.10
CA ILE A 138 10.08 6.34 -8.18
C ILE A 138 11.54 6.68 -8.42
N VAL A 139 11.86 7.05 -9.65
CA VAL A 139 13.14 7.65 -10.02
C VAL A 139 12.92 9.12 -10.35
N ILE A 140 13.74 9.98 -9.72
CA ILE A 140 13.83 11.41 -10.04
C ILE A 140 15.20 11.66 -10.63
N ASP A 141 15.23 12.29 -11.81
CA ASP A 141 16.47 12.67 -12.49
C ASP A 141 16.81 14.13 -12.21
N PHE A 142 17.71 14.38 -11.26
CA PHE A 142 18.17 15.72 -10.91
C PHE A 142 19.22 16.27 -11.88
N SER A 143 19.71 15.50 -12.86
CA SER A 143 20.68 15.99 -13.85
C SER A 143 20.14 17.12 -14.74
N ARG A 144 18.80 17.26 -14.79
CA ARG A 144 18.10 18.35 -15.50
C ARG A 144 18.27 19.72 -14.83
N TYR A 145 18.72 19.77 -13.58
CA TYR A 145 18.92 21.01 -12.84
C TYR A 145 20.40 21.38 -12.81
N THR A 146 20.71 22.66 -13.03
CA THR A 146 22.06 23.20 -12.82
C THR A 146 22.35 23.30 -11.33
N PRO A 147 23.31 22.53 -10.77
CA PRO A 147 23.62 22.59 -9.34
C PRO A 147 24.05 23.97 -8.87
N GLY A 148 23.71 24.32 -7.63
CA GLY A 148 24.12 25.58 -7.04
C GLY A 148 23.51 25.84 -5.66
N PRO A 149 23.97 26.87 -4.94
CA PRO A 149 23.55 27.15 -3.56
C PRO A 149 22.05 27.46 -3.42
N ASN A 150 21.37 27.84 -4.51
CA ASN A 150 19.95 28.17 -4.53
C ASN A 150 19.12 27.24 -5.42
N THR A 151 19.71 26.18 -5.98
CA THR A 151 19.00 25.25 -6.85
C THR A 151 18.25 24.22 -6.01
N LYS A 152 16.92 24.26 -6.08
CA LYS A 152 16.05 23.37 -5.32
C LYS A 152 14.73 23.09 -6.02
N VAL A 153 14.15 21.94 -5.70
CA VAL A 153 12.80 21.52 -6.09
C VAL A 153 12.12 20.87 -4.88
N TRP A 154 10.82 21.02 -4.74
CA TRP A 154 10.08 20.44 -3.62
C TRP A 154 9.24 19.25 -4.08
N LEU A 155 9.15 18.23 -3.22
CA LEU A 155 8.02 17.30 -3.25
C LEU A 155 6.82 17.99 -2.58
N VAL A 156 5.68 17.97 -3.26
CA VAL A 156 4.46 18.69 -2.87
C VAL A 156 3.32 17.70 -2.74
N ASN A 157 2.58 17.75 -1.63
CA ASN A 157 1.30 17.07 -1.49
C ASN A 157 0.17 17.93 -2.07
N LEU A 158 -0.62 17.32 -2.95
CA LEU A 158 -1.74 17.93 -3.68
C LEU A 158 -3.11 17.49 -3.16
N ALA A 159 -3.17 16.39 -2.38
CA ALA A 159 -4.43 15.86 -1.87
C ALA A 159 -4.90 16.66 -0.66
N GLU A 160 -5.99 17.41 -0.84
CA GLU A 160 -6.66 18.17 0.22
C GLU A 160 -7.71 17.30 0.92
N HIS A 161 -7.72 17.32 2.25
CA HIS A 161 -8.72 16.63 3.06
C HIS A 161 -9.47 17.63 3.96
N GLU A 162 -10.76 17.39 4.17
CA GLU A 162 -11.56 18.06 5.20
C GLU A 162 -11.68 17.19 6.46
N ASP A 163 -11.71 15.87 6.28
CA ASP A 163 -11.79 14.86 7.33
C ASP A 163 -11.05 13.57 6.88
N GLY A 164 -11.07 12.52 7.71
CA GLY A 164 -10.39 11.26 7.41
C GLY A 164 -11.14 10.29 6.50
N LYS A 165 -12.27 10.70 5.89
CA LYS A 165 -13.11 9.77 5.12
C LYS A 165 -12.53 9.47 3.75
N LEU A 166 -12.19 10.53 3.02
CA LEU A 166 -11.61 10.49 1.68
C LEU A 166 -10.96 11.85 1.35
N PRO A 167 -10.10 11.93 0.33
CA PRO A 167 -9.61 13.21 -0.18
C PRO A 167 -10.77 14.06 -0.71
N HIS A 168 -10.93 15.29 -0.21
CA HIS A 168 -11.96 16.21 -0.70
C HIS A 168 -11.72 16.52 -2.19
N LYS A 169 -10.48 16.87 -2.55
CA LYS A 169 -10.08 17.11 -3.95
C LYS A 169 -8.57 17.06 -4.12
N ASP A 170 -8.17 16.86 -5.37
CA ASP A 170 -6.82 17.07 -5.84
C ASP A 170 -6.62 18.53 -6.28
N LEU A 171 -5.63 19.20 -5.69
CA LEU A 171 -5.26 20.56 -6.07
C LEU A 171 -4.24 20.56 -7.23
N SER A 172 -4.25 21.62 -8.03
CA SER A 172 -3.10 21.93 -8.89
C SER A 172 -1.87 22.27 -8.04
N ILE A 173 -0.67 22.14 -8.65
CA ILE A 173 0.58 22.53 -7.99
C ILE A 173 0.52 24.00 -7.53
N SER A 174 -0.02 24.91 -8.36
CA SER A 174 -0.16 26.32 -8.00
C SER A 174 -1.09 26.56 -6.81
N GLU A 175 -2.20 25.82 -6.72
CA GLU A 175 -3.13 25.93 -5.59
C GLU A 175 -2.49 25.39 -4.31
N ALA A 176 -1.85 24.22 -4.36
CA ALA A 176 -1.16 23.63 -3.21
C ALA A 176 0.01 24.50 -2.70
N LEU A 177 0.65 25.26 -3.60
CA LEU A 177 1.75 26.18 -3.25
C LEU A 177 1.28 27.57 -2.81
N SER A 178 -0.01 27.92 -3.01
CA SER A 178 -0.55 29.24 -2.65
C SER A 178 -0.60 29.48 -1.15
N GLY A 179 -0.68 28.41 -0.34
CA GLY A 179 -0.89 28.48 1.10
C GLY A 179 -2.34 28.78 1.52
N ASN A 180 -3.30 28.71 0.59
CA ASN A 180 -4.70 29.05 0.83
C ASN A 180 -5.59 27.85 1.20
N SER A 181 -5.08 26.62 1.13
CA SER A 181 -5.81 25.42 1.56
C SER A 181 -6.04 25.48 3.07
N SER A 182 -7.24 25.07 3.51
CA SER A 182 -7.54 24.88 4.93
C SER A 182 -6.92 23.61 5.52
N ASP A 183 -6.47 22.67 4.68
CA ASP A 183 -5.77 21.47 5.12
C ASP A 183 -4.27 21.78 5.30
N PRO A 184 -3.74 21.77 6.53
CA PRO A 184 -2.31 22.01 6.78
C PRO A 184 -1.40 20.90 6.21
N GLY A 185 -1.99 19.77 5.80
CA GLY A 185 -1.34 18.67 5.11
C GLY A 185 -0.99 18.95 3.65
N VAL A 186 -1.54 20.01 3.05
CA VAL A 186 -1.28 20.41 1.66
C VAL A 186 0.01 21.21 1.53
N GLY A 187 0.68 21.06 0.38
CA GLY A 187 1.81 21.89 0.00
C GLY A 187 3.16 21.19 0.15
N LYS A 188 4.20 21.95 0.45
CA LYS A 188 5.59 21.47 0.45
C LYS A 188 5.87 20.50 1.60
N ILE A 189 6.38 19.30 1.29
CA ILE A 189 6.66 18.26 2.29
C ILE A 189 8.14 17.84 2.38
N LEU A 190 8.92 18.01 1.30
CA LEU A 190 10.37 17.70 1.28
C LEU A 190 11.09 18.62 0.29
N GLU A 191 12.17 19.27 0.72
CA GLU A 191 13.04 20.09 -0.14
C GLU A 191 14.21 19.25 -0.69
N PHE A 192 14.33 19.11 -2.00
CA PHE A 192 15.55 18.60 -2.61
C PHE A 192 16.48 19.75 -2.95
N ARG A 193 17.71 19.74 -2.43
CA ARG A 193 18.75 20.74 -2.71
C ARG A 193 19.78 20.16 -3.67
N ILE A 194 19.86 20.68 -4.89
CA ILE A 194 20.78 20.18 -5.92
C ILE A 194 22.12 20.90 -5.76
N VAL A 195 23.02 20.33 -4.96
CA VAL A 195 24.18 21.06 -4.42
C VAL A 195 25.46 20.92 -5.27
N ARG A 196 25.59 19.84 -6.04
CA ARG A 196 26.80 19.58 -6.85
C ARG A 196 26.55 18.63 -8.01
N ASN A 197 27.47 18.63 -8.98
CA ASN A 197 27.58 17.54 -9.95
C ASN A 197 28.07 16.27 -9.23
N PRO A 198 27.68 15.07 -9.70
CA PRO A 198 28.17 13.85 -9.09
C PRO A 198 29.68 13.75 -9.27
N ALA A 199 30.38 13.28 -8.23
CA ALA A 199 31.84 13.12 -8.28
C ALA A 199 32.29 12.11 -9.34
N GLN A 200 31.36 11.28 -9.80
CA GLN A 200 31.56 10.17 -10.71
C GLN A 200 30.39 10.07 -11.68
N PRO A 201 30.59 9.57 -12.91
CA PRO A 201 29.50 9.42 -13.87
C PRO A 201 28.35 8.58 -13.31
N ASP A 202 27.11 9.03 -13.54
CA ASP A 202 25.91 8.28 -13.19
C ASP A 202 25.71 7.13 -14.17
N MET A 203 26.03 5.91 -13.73
CA MET A 203 25.90 4.69 -14.52
C MET A 203 24.51 4.07 -14.42
N SER A 204 23.63 4.61 -13.58
CA SER A 204 22.29 4.09 -13.38
C SER A 204 21.40 4.28 -14.61
N GLN A 205 20.42 3.40 -14.74
CA GLN A 205 19.47 3.34 -15.85
C GLN A 205 18.05 3.15 -15.34
N VAL A 206 17.09 3.41 -16.21
CA VAL A 206 15.70 2.97 -16.04
C VAL A 206 15.30 2.22 -17.31
N PRO A 207 15.50 0.89 -17.35
CA PRO A 207 15.17 0.08 -18.52
C PRO A 207 13.68 0.15 -18.90
N ALA A 208 13.37 0.10 -20.19
CA ALA A 208 11.98 0.09 -20.67
C ALA A 208 11.21 -1.20 -20.32
N VAL A 209 11.94 -2.28 -20.05
CA VAL A 209 11.42 -3.57 -19.58
C VAL A 209 12.05 -3.85 -18.23
N LEU A 210 11.19 -4.04 -17.23
CA LEU A 210 11.58 -4.32 -15.85
C LEU A 210 11.22 -5.78 -15.54
N ILE A 211 10.25 -6.06 -14.66
CA ILE A 211 9.90 -7.43 -14.28
C ILE A 211 8.51 -7.77 -14.82
N PRO A 212 8.39 -8.71 -15.77
CA PRO A 212 7.08 -9.13 -16.24
C PRO A 212 6.28 -9.77 -15.10
N ASN A 213 4.97 -9.56 -15.13
CA ASN A 213 4.05 -10.27 -14.25
C ASN A 213 4.13 -11.79 -14.51
N PRO A 214 4.00 -12.64 -13.47
CA PRO A 214 3.91 -14.07 -13.66
C PRO A 214 2.67 -14.40 -14.51
N ASP A 215 2.86 -15.29 -15.49
CA ASP A 215 1.77 -15.76 -16.31
C ASP A 215 0.95 -16.82 -15.56
N LEU A 216 -0.26 -16.44 -15.16
CA LEU A 216 -1.20 -17.31 -14.47
C LEU A 216 -2.20 -17.98 -15.42
N SER A 217 -2.10 -17.79 -16.73
CA SER A 217 -3.06 -18.29 -17.72
C SER A 217 -3.28 -19.81 -17.66
N ASN A 218 -2.23 -20.56 -17.36
CA ASN A 218 -2.26 -22.03 -17.26
C ASN A 218 -2.71 -22.56 -15.88
N VAL A 219 -2.94 -21.69 -14.90
CA VAL A 219 -3.40 -22.09 -13.55
C VAL A 219 -4.93 -21.95 -13.50
N PRO A 220 -5.74 -23.02 -13.41
CA PRO A 220 -7.19 -22.88 -13.41
C PRO A 220 -7.69 -22.02 -12.24
N VAL A 221 -8.69 -21.16 -12.49
CA VAL A 221 -9.39 -20.43 -11.43
C VAL A 221 -10.27 -21.43 -10.67
N ALA A 222 -9.94 -21.68 -9.40
CA ALA A 222 -10.67 -22.61 -8.57
C ALA A 222 -11.96 -22.01 -7.99
N ARG A 223 -11.99 -20.69 -7.77
CA ARG A 223 -13.14 -19.97 -7.22
C ARG A 223 -13.06 -18.46 -7.50
N GLU A 224 -14.22 -17.82 -7.61
CA GLU A 224 -14.37 -16.38 -7.47
C GLU A 224 -15.01 -16.02 -6.13
N ARG A 225 -14.57 -14.92 -5.50
CA ARG A 225 -15.12 -14.40 -4.24
C ARG A 225 -15.39 -12.91 -4.33
N THR A 226 -16.31 -12.43 -3.50
CA THR A 226 -16.53 -10.99 -3.30
C THR A 226 -16.32 -10.62 -1.85
N PHE A 227 -15.56 -9.56 -1.61
CA PHE A 227 -15.38 -8.94 -0.30
C PHE A 227 -15.83 -7.48 -0.41
N GLU A 228 -16.84 -7.13 0.37
CA GLU A 228 -17.45 -5.80 0.38
C GLU A 228 -17.11 -5.13 1.72
N PHE A 229 -16.49 -3.95 1.67
CA PHE A 229 -15.94 -3.22 2.80
C PHE A 229 -16.81 -2.00 3.08
N GLY A 230 -17.31 -1.85 4.31
CA GLY A 230 -18.21 -0.74 4.65
C GLY A 230 -18.59 -0.67 6.12
N ASP A 231 -19.63 0.10 6.42
CA ASP A 231 -20.16 0.31 7.76
C ASP A 231 -21.40 -0.55 8.06
N GLY A 232 -22.02 -0.34 9.23
CA GLY A 232 -23.21 -1.07 9.65
C GLY A 232 -22.93 -2.52 10.05
N ALA A 233 -21.71 -2.79 10.52
CA ALA A 233 -21.26 -4.14 10.83
C ALA A 233 -21.95 -4.73 12.07
N ASP A 234 -22.46 -5.95 11.93
CA ASP A 234 -22.95 -6.75 13.04
C ASP A 234 -21.79 -7.52 13.70
N GLN A 235 -21.85 -7.68 15.03
CA GLN A 235 -20.94 -8.58 15.74
C GLN A 235 -21.71 -9.78 16.29
N THR A 236 -21.49 -10.95 15.67
CA THR A 236 -22.15 -12.22 16.00
C THR A 236 -21.53 -12.93 17.20
N SER A 237 -20.25 -12.68 17.50
CA SER A 237 -19.57 -13.22 18.66
C SER A 237 -19.68 -12.30 19.88
N ARG A 238 -19.57 -12.90 21.07
CA ARG A 238 -19.47 -12.17 22.35
C ARG A 238 -18.16 -12.47 23.07
N ASP A 239 -17.23 -13.18 22.43
CA ASP A 239 -15.94 -13.50 23.02
C ASP A 239 -15.09 -12.21 23.11
N PRO A 240 -14.77 -11.71 24.31
CA PRO A 240 -14.04 -10.46 24.49
C PRO A 240 -12.56 -10.55 24.08
N VAL A 241 -12.08 -11.73 23.72
CA VAL A 241 -10.69 -11.99 23.34
C VAL A 241 -10.52 -12.02 21.82
N THR A 242 -11.47 -12.63 21.11
CA THR A 242 -11.37 -12.77 19.65
C THR A 242 -12.21 -11.77 18.88
N SER A 243 -13.25 -11.18 19.49
CA SER A 243 -14.15 -10.26 18.80
C SER A 243 -13.84 -8.79 19.11
N ALA A 244 -13.86 -7.96 18.08
CA ALA A 244 -13.81 -6.51 18.18
C ALA A 244 -15.16 -5.91 17.75
N ARG A 245 -15.50 -4.74 18.29
CA ARG A 245 -16.76 -4.04 17.98
C ARG A 245 -16.44 -2.69 17.40
N GLY A 246 -17.20 -2.29 16.40
CA GLY A 246 -17.19 -0.95 15.86
C GLY A 246 -18.11 -0.87 14.64
N PRO A 247 -18.26 0.32 14.05
CA PRO A 247 -19.16 0.53 12.93
C PRO A 247 -18.73 -0.22 11.67
N TRP A 248 -17.43 -0.50 11.52
CA TRP A 248 -16.84 -1.00 10.29
C TRP A 248 -16.79 -2.53 10.24
N GLY A 249 -16.96 -3.08 9.04
CA GLY A 249 -16.90 -4.50 8.82
C GLY A 249 -16.64 -4.89 7.37
N ILE A 250 -16.62 -6.20 7.16
CA ILE A 250 -16.43 -6.81 5.86
C ILE A 250 -17.52 -7.86 5.64
N LYS A 251 -18.12 -7.82 4.46
CA LYS A 251 -19.08 -8.81 3.99
C LYS A 251 -18.40 -9.74 2.99
N THR A 252 -18.51 -11.04 3.22
CA THR A 252 -17.96 -12.08 2.34
C THR A 252 -19.06 -12.75 1.53
N ASP A 253 -18.92 -12.75 0.20
CA ASP A 253 -19.87 -13.26 -0.77
C ASP A 253 -21.31 -12.74 -0.50
N ASN A 254 -22.28 -13.64 -0.30
CA ASN A 254 -23.67 -13.30 0.01
C ASN A 254 -23.96 -13.27 1.52
N GLY A 255 -22.93 -13.14 2.35
CA GLY A 255 -23.04 -13.07 3.81
C GLY A 255 -23.54 -11.70 4.31
N SER A 256 -23.53 -11.55 5.64
CA SER A 256 -23.78 -10.29 6.32
C SER A 256 -22.51 -9.43 6.39
N MET A 257 -22.68 -8.11 6.59
CA MET A 257 -21.60 -7.21 6.98
C MET A 257 -21.22 -7.51 8.43
N LEU A 258 -19.98 -7.94 8.67
CA LEU A 258 -19.56 -8.41 9.98
C LEU A 258 -18.32 -7.68 10.48
N ALA A 259 -18.32 -7.33 11.78
CA ALA A 259 -17.16 -6.79 12.46
C ALA A 259 -16.13 -7.90 12.74
N ALA A 260 -14.87 -7.50 12.97
CA ALA A 260 -13.76 -8.43 13.16
C ALA A 260 -14.01 -9.44 14.28
N ASP A 261 -13.72 -10.69 13.97
CA ASP A 261 -13.62 -11.80 14.91
C ASP A 261 -12.50 -12.73 14.46
N PHE A 262 -11.41 -12.75 15.22
CA PHE A 262 -10.22 -13.53 14.89
C PHE A 262 -10.47 -15.04 15.03
N GLY A 263 -11.55 -15.45 15.70
CA GLY A 263 -12.01 -16.84 15.79
C GLY A 263 -12.77 -17.30 14.54
N ARG A 264 -13.21 -16.36 13.70
CA ARG A 264 -14.01 -16.62 12.51
C ARG A 264 -13.16 -16.85 11.27
N VAL A 265 -13.46 -17.92 10.54
CA VAL A 265 -12.89 -18.16 9.19
C VAL A 265 -13.86 -17.65 8.13
N SER A 266 -13.51 -16.55 7.46
CA SER A 266 -14.38 -15.92 6.46
C SER A 266 -14.16 -16.47 5.04
N ALA A 267 -12.92 -16.83 4.70
CA ALA A 267 -12.60 -17.45 3.42
C ALA A 267 -11.58 -18.59 3.57
N GLY A 268 -11.67 -19.55 2.65
CA GLY A 268 -10.91 -20.80 2.68
C GLY A 268 -10.30 -21.18 1.32
N PRO A 269 -9.40 -20.39 0.73
CA PRO A 269 -8.76 -20.72 -0.54
C PRO A 269 -7.93 -22.00 -0.47
N SER A 270 -7.82 -22.74 -1.58
CA SER A 270 -7.05 -23.99 -1.59
C SER A 270 -5.56 -23.81 -1.91
N PHE A 271 -4.68 -24.55 -1.23
CA PHE A 271 -3.24 -24.55 -1.51
C PHE A 271 -2.95 -24.93 -2.98
N GLY A 272 -1.97 -24.25 -3.56
CA GLY A 272 -1.57 -24.32 -4.97
C GLY A 272 -2.60 -23.78 -5.98
N LYS A 273 -3.81 -23.41 -5.55
CA LYS A 273 -4.89 -22.96 -6.45
C LYS A 273 -4.88 -21.46 -6.64
N ARG A 274 -5.46 -21.03 -7.76
CA ARG A 274 -5.70 -19.63 -8.10
C ARG A 274 -7.15 -19.28 -7.80
N GLU A 275 -7.39 -18.12 -7.22
CA GLU A 275 -8.72 -17.55 -7.10
C GLU A 275 -8.76 -16.15 -7.76
N ILE A 276 -9.97 -15.66 -7.98
CA ILE A 276 -10.25 -14.29 -8.38
C ILE A 276 -11.09 -13.65 -7.28
N TRP A 277 -10.61 -12.56 -6.70
CA TRP A 277 -11.34 -11.85 -5.66
C TRP A 277 -11.81 -10.51 -6.19
N THR A 278 -13.03 -10.11 -5.84
CA THR A 278 -13.57 -8.78 -6.13
C THR A 278 -13.69 -8.02 -4.83
N LEU A 279 -12.88 -6.97 -4.69
CA LEU A 279 -12.89 -6.05 -3.56
C LEU A 279 -13.83 -4.90 -3.90
N LYS A 280 -14.84 -4.65 -3.06
CA LYS A 280 -15.88 -3.65 -3.31
C LYS A 280 -15.98 -2.65 -2.17
N ASN A 281 -16.13 -1.39 -2.50
CA ASN A 281 -16.56 -0.38 -1.53
C ASN A 281 -18.08 -0.51 -1.35
N GLY A 282 -18.54 -0.70 -0.13
CA GLY A 282 -19.97 -0.79 0.24
C GLY A 282 -20.70 0.55 0.19
N GLY A 283 -19.98 1.66 -0.04
CA GLY A 283 -20.53 3.01 -0.15
C GLY A 283 -20.33 3.83 1.12
N GLY A 284 -21.28 4.73 1.41
CA GLY A 284 -21.27 5.57 2.61
C GLY A 284 -20.45 6.86 2.48
N GLY A 285 -19.54 6.96 1.51
CA GLY A 285 -18.71 8.16 1.30
C GLY A 285 -17.35 8.09 2.00
N TRP A 286 -16.76 6.89 2.07
CA TRP A 286 -15.39 6.67 2.52
C TRP A 286 -14.55 6.01 1.45
N ASP A 287 -13.25 6.24 1.51
CA ASP A 287 -12.26 5.48 0.78
C ASP A 287 -11.64 4.41 1.68
N HIS A 288 -11.32 3.26 1.07
CA HIS A 288 -10.73 2.15 1.79
C HIS A 288 -9.48 1.65 1.06
N PRO A 289 -8.26 1.85 1.60
CA PRO A 289 -7.08 1.15 1.12
C PRO A 289 -7.12 -0.28 1.65
N ILE A 290 -7.47 -1.25 0.82
CA ILE A 290 -7.63 -2.64 1.24
C ILE A 290 -6.31 -3.38 1.10
N HIS A 291 -5.81 -3.90 2.22
CA HIS A 291 -4.64 -4.75 2.28
C HIS A 291 -5.02 -6.22 2.41
N ILE A 292 -4.36 -7.08 1.63
CA ILE A 292 -4.46 -8.54 1.72
C ILE A 292 -3.09 -9.07 2.10
N HIS A 293 -3.02 -9.86 3.18
CA HIS A 293 -1.78 -10.49 3.62
C HIS A 293 -1.35 -11.61 2.64
N PHE A 294 -0.15 -12.15 2.86
CA PHE A 294 0.42 -13.32 2.16
C PHE A 294 0.99 -13.07 0.76
N GLU A 295 0.17 -12.84 -0.27
CA GLU A 295 0.62 -12.83 -1.67
C GLU A 295 0.36 -11.49 -2.36
N GLU A 296 1.27 -11.10 -3.25
CA GLU A 296 1.06 -9.98 -4.18
C GLU A 296 0.12 -10.42 -5.31
N CYS A 297 -0.96 -9.67 -5.54
CA CYS A 297 -1.99 -10.00 -6.51
C CYS A 297 -1.85 -9.17 -7.79
N GLN A 298 -2.41 -9.66 -8.89
CA GLN A 298 -2.51 -8.90 -10.15
C GLN A 298 -3.90 -8.29 -10.30
N THR A 299 -3.97 -7.01 -10.64
CA THR A 299 -5.23 -6.33 -10.95
C THR A 299 -5.74 -6.77 -12.32
N LEU A 300 -6.94 -7.37 -12.37
CA LEU A 300 -7.60 -7.77 -13.61
C LEU A 300 -8.50 -6.67 -14.18
N ALA A 301 -9.25 -5.98 -13.30
CA ALA A 301 -10.18 -4.94 -13.70
C ALA A 301 -10.42 -3.94 -12.55
N ARG A 302 -10.70 -2.69 -12.92
CA ARG A 302 -11.34 -1.71 -12.04
C ARG A 302 -12.73 -1.42 -12.57
N ASN A 303 -13.73 -1.32 -11.69
CA ASN A 303 -15.12 -0.99 -12.02
C ASN A 303 -15.65 -1.77 -13.25
N GLY A 304 -15.41 -3.09 -13.26
CA GLY A 304 -15.82 -3.98 -14.35
C GLY A 304 -14.96 -3.98 -15.62
N SER A 305 -13.90 -3.16 -15.74
CA SER A 305 -13.08 -3.09 -16.96
C SER A 305 -11.56 -3.19 -16.73
N ALA A 306 -10.91 -4.05 -17.53
CA ALA A 306 -9.45 -4.11 -17.61
C ALA A 306 -8.83 -2.84 -18.19
N SER A 307 -9.55 -2.11 -19.07
CA SER A 307 -9.06 -0.86 -19.65
C SER A 307 -8.95 0.28 -18.63
N GLN A 308 -9.66 0.15 -17.51
CA GLN A 308 -9.63 1.10 -16.40
C GLN A 308 -8.51 0.82 -15.39
N VAL A 309 -7.71 -0.23 -15.59
CA VAL A 309 -6.50 -0.47 -14.77
C VAL A 309 -5.39 0.47 -15.25
N PRO A 310 -5.00 1.47 -14.43
CA PRO A 310 -3.99 2.44 -14.83
C PRO A 310 -2.61 1.78 -14.88
N ALA A 311 -1.70 2.37 -15.67
CA ALA A 311 -0.39 1.76 -15.93
C ALA A 311 0.42 1.49 -14.64
N TRP A 312 0.33 2.38 -13.64
CA TRP A 312 1.01 2.26 -12.35
C TRP A 312 0.47 1.15 -11.44
N GLU A 313 -0.66 0.53 -11.79
CA GLU A 313 -1.24 -0.60 -11.05
C GLU A 313 -1.19 -1.93 -11.81
N ARG A 314 -0.55 -1.95 -12.99
CA ARG A 314 -0.38 -3.18 -13.79
C ARG A 314 0.74 -4.08 -13.28
N GLY A 315 1.44 -3.71 -12.21
CA GLY A 315 2.32 -4.62 -11.48
C GLY A 315 1.55 -5.49 -10.49
N ARG A 316 2.28 -6.22 -9.64
CA ARG A 316 1.68 -6.95 -8.52
C ARG A 316 1.56 -6.04 -7.31
N LYS A 317 0.39 -6.02 -6.67
CA LYS A 317 0.05 -5.16 -5.52
C LYS A 317 -0.42 -6.00 -4.34
N ASP A 318 -0.39 -5.44 -3.15
CA ASP A 318 -1.03 -6.01 -1.96
C ASP A 318 -1.94 -5.00 -1.24
N VAL A 319 -2.02 -3.75 -1.73
CA VAL A 319 -2.93 -2.72 -1.25
C VAL A 319 -3.67 -2.08 -2.44
N TRP A 320 -4.98 -1.90 -2.33
CA TRP A 320 -5.78 -1.18 -3.34
C TRP A 320 -6.69 -0.16 -2.68
N ARG A 321 -6.58 1.10 -3.11
CA ARG A 321 -7.61 2.08 -2.80
C ARG A 321 -8.91 1.74 -3.54
N LEU A 322 -9.97 1.58 -2.76
CA LEU A 322 -11.35 1.54 -3.20
C LEU A 322 -11.99 2.92 -2.97
N ARG A 323 -12.26 3.63 -4.06
CA ARG A 323 -13.04 4.88 -4.06
C ARG A 323 -14.53 4.58 -3.80
N PRO A 324 -15.39 5.57 -3.51
CA PRO A 324 -16.80 5.32 -3.24
C PRO A 324 -17.45 4.66 -4.45
N ASP A 325 -18.30 3.65 -4.20
CA ASP A 325 -18.94 2.80 -5.22
C ASP A 325 -17.97 2.05 -6.16
N GLY A 326 -16.67 2.06 -5.85
CA GLY A 326 -15.62 1.46 -6.65
C GLY A 326 -15.41 -0.02 -6.35
N GLU A 327 -14.94 -0.76 -7.35
CA GLU A 327 -14.51 -2.15 -7.20
C GLU A 327 -13.20 -2.46 -7.93
N VAL A 328 -12.49 -3.45 -7.42
CA VAL A 328 -11.27 -3.99 -8.02
C VAL A 328 -11.37 -5.51 -8.08
N LYS A 329 -11.23 -6.08 -9.28
CA LYS A 329 -11.09 -7.53 -9.46
C LYS A 329 -9.60 -7.87 -9.55
N ILE A 330 -9.15 -8.77 -8.68
CA ILE A 330 -7.76 -9.22 -8.58
C ILE A 330 -7.64 -10.73 -8.79
N THR A 331 -6.44 -11.19 -9.12
CA THR A 331 -6.11 -12.62 -9.14
C THR A 331 -4.83 -12.92 -8.36
N LEU A 332 -4.87 -14.03 -7.63
CA LEU A 332 -3.80 -14.50 -6.75
C LEU A 332 -3.76 -16.03 -6.71
N GLN A 333 -2.57 -16.59 -6.49
CA GLN A 333 -2.34 -18.02 -6.37
C GLN A 333 -1.72 -18.34 -5.00
N PHE A 334 -2.29 -19.32 -4.30
CA PHE A 334 -1.90 -19.67 -2.93
C PHE A 334 -0.79 -20.73 -2.90
N ARG A 335 0.43 -20.36 -3.26
CA ARG A 335 1.47 -21.31 -3.71
C ARG A 335 2.49 -21.76 -2.67
N ASP A 336 2.89 -20.90 -1.74
CA ASP A 336 4.16 -21.08 -1.02
C ASP A 336 4.01 -21.51 0.45
N PHE A 337 3.10 -20.88 1.20
CA PHE A 337 2.85 -21.20 2.60
C PHE A 337 1.36 -21.40 2.85
N ALA A 338 1.03 -22.30 3.80
CA ALA A 338 -0.32 -22.42 4.35
C ALA A 338 -0.37 -21.69 5.69
N GLY A 339 -1.55 -21.22 6.09
CA GLY A 339 -1.66 -20.39 7.28
C GLY A 339 -3.00 -19.69 7.44
N MET A 340 -3.10 -18.97 8.56
CA MET A 340 -4.09 -17.93 8.80
C MET A 340 -3.51 -16.61 8.33
N PHE A 341 -4.31 -15.84 7.62
CA PHE A 341 -3.95 -14.54 7.09
C PHE A 341 -5.09 -13.57 7.30
N MET A 342 -4.78 -12.28 7.20
CA MET A 342 -5.78 -11.23 7.33
C MET A 342 -5.98 -10.50 6.01
N GLU A 343 -7.16 -9.92 5.86
CA GLU A 343 -7.37 -8.80 4.96
C GLU A 343 -8.19 -7.74 5.68
N HIS A 344 -7.88 -6.47 5.42
CA HIS A 344 -8.42 -5.37 6.19
C HIS A 344 -8.31 -4.05 5.43
N CYS A 345 -9.10 -3.07 5.86
CA CYS A 345 -8.82 -1.69 5.52
C CYS A 345 -7.55 -1.23 6.25
N HIS A 346 -6.70 -0.49 5.57
CA HIS A 346 -5.47 0.06 6.12
C HIS A 346 -5.61 1.52 6.56
N ASN A 347 -6.82 2.11 6.46
CA ASN A 347 -7.17 3.20 7.35
C ASN A 347 -7.25 2.61 8.76
N THR A 348 -6.24 2.91 9.58
CA THR A 348 -6.03 2.22 10.86
C THR A 348 -7.14 2.46 11.87
N THR A 349 -7.90 3.56 11.78
CA THR A 349 -9.08 3.73 12.65
C THR A 349 -10.23 2.82 12.20
N HIS A 350 -10.37 2.57 10.89
CA HIS A 350 -11.34 1.60 10.38
C HIS A 350 -10.93 0.18 10.77
N GLU A 351 -9.65 -0.16 10.62
CA GLU A 351 -9.06 -1.45 11.01
C GLU A 351 -9.37 -1.80 12.47
N ASP A 352 -9.14 -0.86 13.39
CA ASP A 352 -9.34 -1.07 14.82
C ASP A 352 -10.82 -1.09 15.25
N ASN A 353 -11.76 -0.65 14.39
CA ASN A 353 -13.18 -0.46 14.76
C ASN A 353 -14.23 -1.02 13.75
N ALA A 354 -14.18 -2.22 13.18
CA ALA A 354 -13.18 -3.26 13.20
C ALA A 354 -13.19 -3.94 11.81
N MET A 355 -12.73 -3.20 10.78
CA MET A 355 -12.76 -3.59 9.37
C MET A 355 -11.64 -4.56 9.00
N LEU A 356 -11.69 -5.74 9.60
CA LEU A 356 -10.68 -6.77 9.48
C LEU A 356 -11.33 -8.14 9.49
N LEU A 357 -10.85 -9.06 8.65
CA LEU A 357 -11.25 -10.45 8.70
C LEU A 357 -10.06 -11.39 8.59
N ARG A 358 -10.30 -12.64 8.99
CA ARG A 358 -9.38 -13.77 8.84
C ARG A 358 -9.81 -14.69 7.71
N TRP A 359 -8.84 -15.14 6.92
CA TRP A 359 -8.98 -16.22 5.96
C TRP A 359 -7.86 -17.25 6.11
N GLU A 360 -8.08 -18.47 5.63
CA GLU A 360 -7.17 -19.59 5.81
C GLU A 360 -6.94 -20.39 4.53
N ILE A 361 -5.69 -20.75 4.27
CA ILE A 361 -5.37 -21.66 3.15
C ILE A 361 -5.65 -23.11 3.55
N ASP A 362 -6.48 -23.78 2.75
CA ASP A 362 -6.91 -25.17 2.91
C ASP A 362 -6.21 -26.12 1.92
N ASP A 363 -5.62 -27.22 2.37
CA ASP A 363 -5.07 -28.27 1.50
C ASP A 363 -5.77 -29.65 1.61
N LYS A 364 -7.09 -29.69 1.81
CA LYS A 364 -7.95 -30.89 1.64
C LYS A 364 -7.40 -32.20 2.26
N GLY A 365 -6.68 -32.13 3.38
CA GLY A 365 -6.23 -33.29 4.15
C GLY A 365 -4.74 -33.65 4.08
N ALA A 366 -3.87 -32.83 3.45
CA ALA A 366 -2.42 -32.91 3.68
C ALA A 366 -2.09 -32.55 5.16
N PRO A 367 -0.92 -32.96 5.72
CA PRO A 367 -0.60 -32.79 7.14
C PRO A 367 -0.41 -31.32 7.54
N PHE A 368 -1.53 -30.63 7.72
CA PHE A 368 -1.65 -29.29 8.30
C PHE A 368 -2.70 -29.36 9.43
N VAL A 369 -2.50 -28.60 10.50
CA VAL A 369 -3.51 -28.47 11.57
C VAL A 369 -4.68 -27.65 11.02
N ARG A 370 -5.92 -28.16 11.14
CA ARG A 370 -7.10 -27.52 10.53
C ARG A 370 -8.37 -27.57 11.40
N PRO A 371 -9.14 -26.47 11.48
CA PRO A 371 -8.68 -25.11 11.18
C PRO A 371 -7.55 -24.74 12.15
N LEU A 372 -6.67 -23.82 11.75
CA LEU A 372 -5.51 -23.50 12.58
C LEU A 372 -5.99 -22.91 13.91
N PRO A 373 -5.40 -23.32 15.05
CA PRO A 373 -5.78 -22.73 16.33
C PRO A 373 -5.57 -21.21 16.30
N THR A 374 -6.60 -20.46 16.67
CA THR A 374 -6.55 -19.01 16.85
C THR A 374 -5.47 -18.67 17.89
N PRO A 375 -4.47 -17.84 17.53
CA PRO A 375 -3.49 -17.35 18.49
C PRO A 375 -4.14 -16.31 19.39
N ILE A 376 -4.05 -16.53 20.70
CA ILE A 376 -4.59 -15.64 21.72
C ILE A 376 -3.43 -15.04 22.51
N PRO A 377 -3.15 -13.74 22.34
CA PRO A 377 -2.11 -13.07 23.10
C PRO A 377 -2.50 -12.98 24.57
N THR A 378 -1.56 -13.26 25.46
CA THR A 378 -1.67 -13.12 26.91
C THR A 378 -0.41 -12.44 27.44
N PRO A 379 -0.43 -11.86 28.66
CA PRO A 379 0.78 -11.29 29.25
C PRO A 379 1.95 -12.29 29.40
N GLN A 380 1.67 -13.60 29.40
CA GLN A 380 2.66 -14.68 29.56
C GLN A 380 3.06 -15.34 28.22
N GLY A 381 2.58 -14.86 27.08
CA GLY A 381 2.83 -15.44 25.76
C GLY A 381 1.54 -15.70 24.98
N VAL A 382 1.60 -16.57 23.97
CA VAL A 382 0.45 -16.88 23.12
C VAL A 382 -0.10 -18.25 23.48
N ARG A 383 -1.40 -18.34 23.79
CA ARG A 383 -2.13 -19.61 23.85
C ARG A 383 -2.86 -19.84 22.53
N PHE A 384 -3.20 -21.10 22.24
CA PHE A 384 -3.84 -21.48 20.99
C PHE A 384 -5.19 -22.15 21.30
N GLN A 385 -6.25 -21.76 20.59
CA GLN A 385 -7.59 -22.30 20.76
C GLN A 385 -8.21 -22.66 19.40
N ALA A 386 -9.02 -23.71 19.33
CA ALA A 386 -9.75 -24.01 18.10
C ALA A 386 -10.64 -22.84 17.67
N PRO A 387 -10.70 -22.50 16.37
CA PRO A 387 -11.71 -21.62 15.80
C PRO A 387 -13.11 -21.99 16.23
N ASP A 388 -13.91 -20.98 16.54
CA ASP A 388 -15.25 -21.08 17.11
C ASP A 388 -16.35 -20.82 16.07
N GLU A 389 -16.02 -20.14 14.97
CA GLU A 389 -16.95 -19.90 13.85
C GLU A 389 -16.28 -20.13 12.47
N ILE A 390 -17.01 -20.77 11.55
CA ILE A 390 -16.61 -20.90 10.15
C ILE A 390 -17.81 -20.48 9.31
N LEU A 391 -17.65 -19.44 8.48
CA LEU A 391 -18.76 -18.98 7.64
C LEU A 391 -19.20 -20.11 6.70
N PRO A 392 -20.52 -20.30 6.48
CA PRO A 392 -21.02 -21.37 5.60
C PRO A 392 -20.46 -21.31 4.18
N THR A 393 -20.02 -20.14 3.72
CA THR A 393 -19.41 -19.90 2.42
C THR A 393 -17.91 -20.18 2.38
N ALA A 394 -17.22 -20.28 3.53
CA ALA A 394 -15.76 -20.30 3.59
C ALA A 394 -15.15 -21.42 2.73
N PHE A 395 -15.61 -22.67 2.94
CA PHE A 395 -15.08 -23.88 2.29
C PHE A 395 -16.00 -24.52 1.25
N LYS A 396 -17.22 -24.01 1.05
CA LYS A 396 -18.17 -24.59 0.08
C LYS A 396 -17.76 -24.26 -1.37
N PRO A 397 -17.87 -25.19 -2.32
CA PRO A 397 -17.78 -24.87 -3.74
C PRO A 397 -18.93 -23.93 -4.16
N PRO A 398 -18.76 -23.09 -5.20
CA PRO A 398 -19.85 -22.27 -5.71
C PRO A 398 -21.06 -23.15 -6.05
N ALA A 399 -22.26 -22.69 -5.71
CA ALA A 399 -23.49 -23.34 -6.17
C ALA A 399 -23.49 -23.30 -7.70
N VAL A 400 -23.55 -24.49 -8.32
CA VAL A 400 -23.55 -24.67 -9.78
C VAL A 400 -24.84 -24.12 -10.38
#